data_AF-A0A662LJM6-F1
#
_entry.id   AF-A0A662LJM6-F1
#
_cell.length_a   1.000
_cell.length_b   1.000
_cell.length_c   1.000
_cell.angle_alpha   90.00
_cell.angle_beta   90.00
_cell.angle_gamma   90.00
#
_symmetry.space_group_name_H-M   'P 1'
#
loop_
_entity.id
_entity.type
_entity.pdbx_description
1 polymer ?
#
loop_
_entity_poly.entity_id
_entity_poly.type
_entity_poly.pdbx_seq_one_letter_code
_entity_poly.pdbx_strand_id
1 'polypeptide(L)' 'MKRVGIADTTFARYDMASSAIDELLKHRPDIVIERYTVPGIKDLPVACKKLLEERNCDIVMA' A
#
# COMPACT_ATOMS: atom_id res chain seq x y z
N MET A 1 -14.20 2.83 -8.88
CA MET A 1 -13.61 1.76 -8.06
C MET A 1 -12.79 2.39 -6.96
N LYS A 2 -12.85 1.83 -5.75
CA LYS A 2 -12.03 2.29 -4.63
C LYS A 2 -10.59 1.82 -4.80
N ARG A 3 -9.62 2.69 -4.54
CA ARG A 3 -8.18 2.41 -4.65
C ARG A 3 -7.55 2.40 -3.27
N VAL A 4 -6.85 1.33 -2.92
CA VAL A 4 -6.09 1.22 -1.67
C VAL A 4 -4.60 1.18 -2.02
N GLY A 5 -3.85 2.11 -1.43
CA GLY A 5 -2.40 2.13 -1.53
C GLY A 5 -1.76 1.26 -0.45
N ILE A 6 -0.70 0.54 -0.78
CA ILE A 6 0.13 -0.21 0.16
C ILE A 6 1.57 0.24 -0.01
N ALA A 7 2.10 0.94 0.99
CA ALA A 7 3.50 1.30 1.07
C ALA A 7 4.21 0.32 2.02
N ASP A 8 5.22 -0.40 1.53
CA ASP A 8 6.00 -1.33 2.35
C ASP A 8 7.50 -1.04 2.24
N THR A 9 8.32 -1.77 3.00
CA THR A 9 9.76 -1.49 3.08
C THR A 9 10.61 -2.71 2.80
N THR A 10 11.77 -2.53 2.15
CA THR A 10 12.79 -3.57 2.07
C THR A 10 13.51 -3.80 3.40
N PHE A 11 13.44 -2.84 4.33
CA PHE A 11 13.92 -2.98 5.71
C PHE A 11 13.11 -4.00 6.53
N ALA A 12 11.81 -4.13 6.28
CA ALA A 12 10.95 -5.06 6.98
C ALA A 12 11.38 -6.51 6.69
N ARG A 13 11.45 -7.33 7.75
CA ARG A 13 11.89 -8.74 7.64
C ARG A 13 10.77 -9.72 7.30
N TYR A 14 9.58 -9.21 7.02
CA TYR A 14 8.40 -10.00 6.67
C TYR A 14 7.55 -9.24 5.65
N ASP A 15 7.03 -9.95 4.66
CA ASP A 15 6.16 -9.39 3.62
C ASP A 15 4.72 -9.24 4.14
N MET A 16 4.48 -8.15 4.86
CA MET A 16 3.15 -7.79 5.37
C MET A 16 2.19 -7.39 4.24
N ALA A 17 2.70 -6.85 3.13
CA ALA A 17 1.89 -6.39 2.02
C ALA A 17 1.11 -7.54 1.37
N SER A 18 1.76 -8.68 1.13
CA SER A 18 1.07 -9.86 0.55
C SER A 18 -0.10 -10.34 1.40
N SER A 19 0.06 -10.36 2.73
CA SER A 19 -1.01 -10.76 3.66
C SER A 19 -2.17 -9.76 3.65
N ALA A 20 -1.87 -8.46 3.64
CA ALA A 20 -2.90 -7.42 3.58
C ALA A 20 -3.67 -7.44 2.25
N ILE A 21 -2.98 -7.65 1.12
CA ILE A 21 -3.62 -7.72 -0.21
C ILE A 21 -4.58 -8.91 -0.29
N ASP A 22 -4.14 -10.08 0.16
CA ASP A 22 -4.97 -11.30 0.16
C ASP A 22 -6.26 -11.09 0.96
N GLU A 23 -6.15 -10.52 2.17
CA GLU A 23 -7.31 -10.28 3.02
C GLU A 23 -8.26 -9.23 2.44
N LEU A 24 -7.72 -8.12 1.92
CA LEU A 24 -8.52 -7.07 1.29
C LEU A 24 -9.29 -7.59 0.07
N LEU A 25 -8.65 -8.39 -0.79
CA LEU A 25 -9.26 -8.94 -1.99
C LEU A 25 -10.27 -10.06 -1.68
N LYS A 26 -10.10 -10.82 -0.58
CA LYS A 26 -11.11 -11.77 -0.09
C LYS A 26 -12.42 -11.08 0.29
N HIS A 27 -12.33 -9.94 1.00
CA HIS A 27 -13.52 -9.22 1.45
C HIS A 27 -14.11 -8.29 0.38
N ARG A 28 -13.27 -7.72 -0.47
CA ARG A 28 -13.66 -6.74 -1.49
C ARG A 28 -12.86 -6.96 -2.79
N PRO A 29 -13.29 -7.91 -3.64
CA PRO A 29 -12.60 -8.22 -4.90
C PRO A 29 -12.62 -7.07 -5.93
N ASP A 30 -13.48 -6.06 -5.72
CA ASP A 30 -13.72 -4.94 -6.63
C ASP A 30 -12.79 -3.73 -6.40
N ILE A 31 -11.92 -3.78 -5.39
CA ILE A 31 -10.96 -2.70 -5.11
C ILE A 31 -9.72 -2.85 -6.00
N VAL A 32 -9.08 -1.71 -6.27
CA VAL A 32 -7.81 -1.65 -6.97
C VAL A 32 -6.70 -1.45 -5.95
N ILE A 33 -5.63 -2.25 -6.05
CA ILE A 33 -4.46 -2.17 -5.17
C ILE A 33 -3.32 -1.46 -5.91
N GLU A 34 -2.72 -0.46 -5.26
CA GLU A 34 -1.50 0.22 -5.71
C GLU A 34 -0.38 -0.02 -4.69
N ARG A 35 0.64 -0.82 -5.04
CA ARG A 35 1.76 -1.14 -4.13
C ARG A 35 2.99 -0.30 -4.48
N TYR A 36 3.68 0.23 -3.45
CA TYR A 36 4.91 0.99 -3.62
C TYR A 36 5.92 0.72 -2.49
N THR A 37 7.01 0.03 -2.83
CA THR A 37 8.06 -0.35 -1.87
C THR A 37 9.15 0.70 -1.78
N VAL A 38 9.55 1.06 -0.55
CA VAL A 38 10.64 2.00 -0.25
C VAL A 38 11.75 1.34 0.59
N PRO A 39 12.94 1.95 0.73
CA PRO A 39 14.01 1.35 1.53
C PRO A 39 13.65 1.15 3.01
N GLY A 40 13.07 2.15 3.67
CA GLY A 40 12.77 2.05 5.10
C GLY A 40 11.67 2.97 5.61
N ILE A 41 11.46 2.92 6.93
CA ILE A 41 10.35 3.61 7.61
C ILE A 41 10.31 5.12 7.37
N LYS A 42 11.48 5.76 7.19
CA LYS A 42 11.56 7.21 6.97
C LYS A 42 11.15 7.63 5.56
N ASP A 43 11.09 6.68 4.63
CA ASP A 43 10.69 6.93 3.24
C ASP A 43 9.17 6.77 3.05
N LEU A 44 8.49 6.09 3.99
CA LEU A 44 7.04 5.85 3.97
C LEU A 44 6.19 7.12 3.90
N PRO A 45 6.50 8.24 4.60
CA PRO A 45 5.66 9.43 4.55
C PRO A 45 5.48 9.99 3.14
N VAL A 46 6.56 10.06 2.35
CA VAL A 46 6.51 10.57 0.97
C VAL A 46 5.91 9.53 0.03
N ALA A 47 6.18 8.24 0.24
CA ALA A 47 5.52 7.16 -0.50
C ALA A 47 4.00 7.21 -0.35
N CYS A 48 3.49 7.37 0.88
CA CYS A 48 2.07 7.49 1.16
C CYS A 48 1.48 8.73 0.49
N LYS A 49 2.18 9.88 0.57
CA LYS A 49 1.74 11.12 -0.10
C LYS A 49 1.61 10.94 -1.61
N LYS A 50 2.58 10.27 -2.27
CA LYS A 50 2.51 9.96 -3.70
C LYS A 50 1.34 9.03 -4.03
N LEU A 51 1.08 8.01 -3.21
CA LEU A 51 -0.06 7.11 -3.40
C LEU A 51 -1.40 7.85 -3.30
N LEU A 52 -1.53 8.77 -2.34
CA LEU A 52 -2.74 9.58 -2.17
C LEU A 52 -2.92 10.59 -3.31
N GLU A 53 -1.90 11.41 -3.58
CA GLU A 53 -2.03 12.58 -4.47
C GLU A 53 -1.78 12.25 -5.95
N GLU A 54 -0.80 11.38 -6.26
CA GLU A 54 -0.41 11.09 -7.65
C GLU A 54 -1.09 9.82 -8.19
N ARG A 55 -1.37 8.84 -7.32
CA ARG A 55 -2.05 7.59 -7.68
C ARG A 55 -3.54 7.58 -7.35
N ASN A 56 -4.05 8.65 -6.74
CA ASN A 56 -5.47 8.82 -6.38
C ASN A 56 -6.00 7.67 -5.51
N CYS A 57 -5.19 7.17 -4.57
CA CYS A 57 -5.66 6.19 -3.58
C CYS A 57 -6.63 6.87 -2.60
N ASP A 58 -7.72 6.20 -2.26
CA ASP A 58 -8.68 6.68 -1.26
C ASP A 58 -8.11 6.57 0.17
N ILE A 59 -7.24 5.58 0.41
CA ILE A 59 -6.55 5.33 1.67
C ILE A 59 -5.22 4.61 1.41
N VAL A 60 -4.28 4.72 2.33
CA VAL A 60 -2.99 4.03 2.28
C VAL A 60 -2.73 3.26 3.58
N MET A 61 -2.25 2.02 3.46
CA MET A 61 -1.62 1.26 4.53
C MET A 61 -0.10 1.39 4.39
N ALA A 62 0.60 1.69 5.49
CA ALA A 62 2.05 1.88 5.56
C ALA A 62 2.69 0.92 6.57
#